data_AF-A0A519JXB5-F1
#
_entry.id   AF-A0A519JXB5-F1
#
_cell.length_a   1.000
_cell.length_b   1.000
_cell.length_c   1.000
_cell.angle_alpha   90.00
_cell.angle_beta   90.00
_cell.angle_gamma   90.00
#
_symmetry.space_group_name_H-M   'P 1'
#
loop_
_entity.id
_entity.type
_entity.pdbx_description
1 polymer ?
#
loop_
_entity_poly.entity_id
_entity_poly.type
_entity_poly.pdbx_seq_one_letter_code
_entity_poly.pdbx_strand_id
1 'polypeptide(L)' 'MTTAQQASDDIRFMGRAIALAKARMGQTWPNPAVGCVIV' A
#
# COMPACT_ATOMS: atom_id res chain seq x y z
N MET A 1 -3.94 22.45 3.06
CA MET A 1 -2.53 22.14 2.77
C MET A 1 -2.11 20.98 3.67
N THR A 2 -1.56 19.92 3.10
CA THR A 2 -1.07 18.75 3.84
C THR A 2 0.26 19.09 4.51
N THR A 3 0.45 18.70 5.78
CA THR A 3 1.71 18.95 6.49
C THR A 3 2.82 18.01 6.00
N ALA A 4 4.08 18.37 6.26
CA ALA A 4 5.22 17.50 5.96
C ALA A 4 5.13 16.16 6.71
N GLN A 5 4.59 16.17 7.94
CA GLN A 5 4.37 14.96 8.73
C GLN A 5 3.34 14.04 8.06
N GLN A 6 2.18 14.59 7.69
CA GLN A 6 1.14 13.83 6.98
C GLN A 6 1.67 13.20 5.67
N ALA A 7 2.45 13.95 4.89
CA ALA A 7 3.06 13.41 3.67
C ALA A 7 4.06 12.27 3.95
N SER A 8 4.86 12.38 5.02
CA SER A 8 5.76 11.31 5.45
C SER A 8 4.99 10.05 5.89
N ASP A 9 3.88 10.24 6.61
CA ASP A 9 3.05 9.13 7.07
C ASP A 9 2.33 8.45 5.90
N ASP A 10 1.82 9.21 4.92
CA ASP A 10 1.21 8.67 3.69
C ASP A 10 2.19 7.76 2.93
N ILE A 11 3.44 8.20 2.75
CA ILE A 11 4.49 7.40 2.10
C ILE A 11 4.73 6.10 2.87
N ARG A 12 4.80 6.18 4.20
CA ARG A 12 5.02 5.01 5.07
C ARG A 12 3.87 4.01 4.96
N PHE A 13 2.62 4.47 5.01
CA PHE A 13 1.45 3.59 4.91
C PHE A 13 1.29 3.01 3.50
N MET A 14 1.55 3.80 2.46
CA MET A 14 1.53 3.31 1.08
C MET A 14 2.60 2.23 0.84
N GLY A 15 3.80 2.39 1.43
CA GLY A 15 4.84 1.35 1.40
C GLY A 15 4.37 0.02 2.01
N ARG A 16 3.59 0.06 3.09
CA ARG A 16 2.97 -1.14 3.69
C ARG A 16 1.91 -1.76 2.79
N ALA A 17 1.02 -0.95 2.20
CA ALA A 17 0.00 -1.44 1.27
C ALA A 17 0.62 -2.14 0.05
N ILE A 18 1.70 -1.58 -0.51
CA ILE A 18 2.45 -2.18 -1.61
C ILE A 18 3.11 -3.49 -1.18
N ALA A 19 3.70 -3.56 0.02
CA ALA A 19 4.29 -4.80 0.53
C ALA A 19 3.25 -5.93 0.65
N LEU A 20 2.04 -5.63 1.13
CA LEU A 20 0.93 -6.59 1.16
C LEU A 20 0.56 -7.09 -0.24
N ALA A 21 0.45 -6.18 -1.22
CA ALA A 21 0.15 -6.55 -2.61
C ALA A 21 1.23 -7.45 -3.22
N LYS A 22 2.52 -7.11 -3.04
CA LYS A 22 3.65 -7.87 -3.59
C LYS A 22 3.70 -9.30 -3.04
N ALA A 23 3.33 -9.53 -1.78
CA ALA A 23 3.33 -10.86 -1.16
C ALA A 23 2.34 -11.85 -1.81
N ARG A 24 1.35 -11.35 -2.55
CA ARG A 24 0.32 -12.16 -3.24
C ARG A 24 0.42 -12.09 -4.77
N MET A 25 1.48 -11.48 -5.29
CA MET A 25 1.67 -11.35 -6.74
C MET A 25 1.72 -12.74 -7.40
N GLY A 26 0.99 -12.89 -8.50
CA GLY A 26 0.87 -14.16 -9.23
C GLY A 26 -0.07 -15.19 -8.60
N GLN A 27 -0.55 -14.98 -7.37
CA GLN A 27 -1.50 -15.90 -6.71
C GLN A 27 -2.97 -15.54 -6.97
N THR A 28 -3.23 -14.37 -7.56
CA THR A 28 -4.58 -13.81 -7.72
C THR A 28 -5.07 -13.77 -9.17
N TRP A 29 -4.36 -14.41 -10.11
CA TRP A 29 -4.74 -14.41 -11.53
C TRP A 29 -6.21 -14.84 -11.71
N PRO A 30 -7.01 -14.19 -12.59
CA PRO A 30 -6.66 -13.12 -13.54
C PRO A 30 -6.62 -11.71 -12.94
N ASN A 31 -6.89 -11.58 -11.64
CA ASN A 31 -7.02 -10.29 -10.96
C ASN A 31 -5.66 -9.79 -10.43
N PRO A 32 -5.46 -8.47 -10.34
CA PRO A 32 -4.26 -7.91 -9.75
C PRO A 32 -4.20 -8.19 -8.24
N ALA A 33 -2.99 -8.33 -7.70
CA ALA A 33 -2.81 -8.33 -6.26
C ALA A 33 -2.91 -6.88 -5.75
N VAL A 34 -3.88 -6.62 -4.85
CA VAL A 34 -4.13 -5.31 -4.27
C VAL A 34 -3.99 -5.39 -2.75
N GLY A 35 -3.32 -4.42 -2.16
CA GLY A 35 -3.15 -4.28 -0.71
C GLY A 35 -3.80 -3.01 -0.19
N CYS A 36 -4.41 -3.07 0.99
CA CYS A 36 -5.07 -1.96 1.66
C CYS A 36 -4.62 -1.89 3.12
N VAL A 37 -4.44 -0.68 3.63
CA VAL A 37 -4.14 -0.39 5.04
C VAL A 37 -5.09 0.71 5.50
N ILE A 38 -5.75 0.49 6.63
CA ILE A 38 -6.64 1.46 7.29
C ILE A 38 -5.89 1.99 8.53
N VAL A 39 -5.93 3.31 8.74
CA VAL A 39 -5.21 4.03 9.79
C VAL A 39 -6.12 4.99 10.55
#